data_AF-A0A1I7S8N7-F1
#
_entry.id   AF-A0A1I7S8N7-F1
#
_cell.length_a   1.000
_cell.length_b   1.000
_cell.length_c   1.000
_cell.angle_alpha   90.00
_cell.angle_beta   90.00
_cell.angle_gamma   90.00
#
_symmetry.space_group_name_H-M   'P 1'
#
loop_
_entity.id
_entity.type
_entity.pdbx_description
1 polymer ?
#
loop_
_entity_poly.entity_id
_entity_poly.type
_entity_poly.pdbx_seq_one_letter_code
_entity_poly.pdbx_strand_id
1 'polypeptide(L)'
;MQILYSPTAWAFKVSTAAALSMLTWNWSFRFSEESIVPVQTQLQTRVTADDIFLFSPKFSCGGGPFSNTMASLVSFPCDVEEIHTCCLKHDKCYDDKTDQTTCDNMFCNCLAELPWQGSFCEVAAHKGLCLATHVFGHLFYEPHENSTTVDSSHLLN
;
A
#
# COMPACT_ATOMS: atom_id res chain seq x y z
N MET A 1 34.66 -40.13 -30.70
CA MET A 1 33.33 -39.88 -30.10
C MET A 1 33.21 -38.38 -29.89
N GLN A 2 32.62 -37.68 -30.85
CA GLN A 2 32.41 -36.23 -30.82
C GLN A 2 30.90 -35.99 -30.77
N ILE A 3 30.43 -35.21 -29.80
CA ILE A 3 29.03 -34.81 -29.67
C ILE A 3 28.89 -33.45 -30.38
N LEU A 4 28.12 -33.43 -31.46
CA LEU A 4 27.65 -32.23 -32.13
C LEU A 4 26.33 -31.77 -31.50
N TYR A 5 26.32 -30.53 -31.02
CA TYR A 5 25.14 -29.79 -30.56
C TYR A 5 24.21 -29.48 -31.75
N SER A 6 22.90 -29.68 -31.58
CA SER A 6 21.84 -29.25 -32.51
C SER A 6 20.77 -28.48 -31.72
N PRO A 7 20.45 -27.21 -32.08
CA PRO A 7 19.42 -26.44 -31.40
C PRO A 7 18.15 -26.35 -32.25
N THR A 8 17.08 -27.03 -31.85
CA THR A 8 15.70 -26.69 -32.27
C THR A 8 14.76 -26.79 -31.07
N ALA A 9 14.75 -25.70 -30.29
CA ALA A 9 13.75 -25.46 -29.25
C ALA A 9 12.40 -25.05 -29.88
N TRP A 10 11.35 -25.38 -29.16
CA TRP A 10 9.98 -25.53 -29.65
C TRP A 10 9.30 -24.21 -30.00
N ALA A 11 8.72 -24.16 -31.19
CA ALA A 11 7.74 -23.15 -31.58
C ALA A 11 6.42 -23.42 -30.82
N PHE A 12 6.06 -22.54 -29.89
CA PHE A 12 4.69 -22.48 -29.39
C PHE A 12 3.84 -21.73 -30.42
N LYS A 13 2.88 -22.45 -31.00
CA LYS A 13 1.89 -21.93 -31.94
C LYS A 13 0.95 -20.97 -31.21
N VAL A 14 0.84 -19.75 -31.74
CA VAL A 14 -0.33 -18.88 -31.52
C VAL A 14 -1.51 -19.50 -32.26
N SER A 15 -2.59 -19.79 -31.54
CA SER A 15 -3.88 -20.14 -32.14
C SER A 15 -4.96 -19.19 -31.62
N THR A 16 -5.41 -18.34 -32.52
CA THR A 16 -6.60 -17.50 -32.41
C THR A 16 -7.85 -18.37 -32.45
N ALA A 17 -8.56 -18.46 -31.34
CA ALA A 17 -9.96 -18.91 -31.32
C ALA A 17 -10.68 -18.11 -30.22
N ALA A 18 -11.16 -16.93 -30.61
CA ALA A 18 -12.04 -16.12 -29.80
C ALA A 18 -13.51 -16.52 -30.06
N ALA A 19 -14.31 -16.32 -29.03
CA ALA A 19 -15.77 -16.19 -29.03
C ALA A 19 -16.57 -17.50 -29.20
N LEU A 20 -17.10 -18.00 -28.08
CA LEU A 20 -18.53 -17.98 -27.75
C LEU A 20 -18.79 -18.84 -26.50
N SER A 21 -19.77 -18.43 -25.69
CA SER A 21 -20.28 -19.07 -24.46
C SER A 21 -19.61 -18.62 -23.16
N MET A 22 -20.33 -17.78 -22.41
CA MET A 22 -20.77 -18.05 -21.03
C MET A 22 -21.53 -16.82 -20.50
N LEU A 23 -22.78 -16.69 -20.94
CA LEU A 23 -23.80 -15.91 -20.25
C LEU A 23 -24.59 -16.86 -19.33
N THR A 24 -24.98 -16.33 -18.17
CA THR A 24 -25.94 -16.86 -17.18
C THR A 24 -25.39 -17.82 -16.13
N TRP A 25 -24.84 -17.26 -15.05
CA TRP A 25 -24.85 -17.93 -13.76
C TRP A 25 -26.04 -17.40 -12.96
N ASN A 26 -27.07 -18.24 -12.91
CA ASN A 26 -28.28 -18.09 -12.11
C ASN A 26 -28.01 -18.61 -10.70
N TRP A 27 -27.96 -17.73 -9.69
CA TRP A 27 -27.85 -18.12 -8.29
C TRP A 27 -29.15 -17.71 -7.58
N SER A 28 -30.11 -18.64 -7.56
CA SER A 28 -31.28 -18.56 -6.70
C SER A 28 -30.83 -18.75 -5.25
N PHE A 29 -30.65 -17.68 -4.48
CA PHE A 29 -30.57 -17.75 -3.02
C PHE A 29 -31.95 -17.46 -2.42
N ARG A 30 -32.57 -18.54 -1.95
CA ARG A 30 -33.83 -18.55 -1.20
C ARG A 30 -33.47 -18.30 0.26
N PHE A 31 -33.77 -17.11 0.76
CA PHE A 31 -33.64 -16.76 2.18
C PHE A 31 -34.80 -17.42 2.95
N SER A 32 -34.49 -18.31 3.89
CA SER A 32 -35.47 -18.94 4.79
C SER A 32 -35.55 -18.15 6.08
N GLU A 33 -36.78 -17.81 6.47
CA GLU A 33 -37.18 -17.09 7.67
C GLU A 33 -36.92 -17.87 8.98
N GLU A 34 -36.93 -17.08 10.07
CA GLU A 34 -37.08 -17.40 11.50
C GLU A 34 -35.85 -17.83 12.33
N SER A 35 -35.36 -16.90 13.15
CA SER A 35 -35.61 -16.98 14.60
C SER A 35 -35.41 -15.64 15.32
N ILE A 36 -36.43 -15.30 16.08
CA ILE A 36 -36.66 -14.06 16.83
C ILE A 36 -35.86 -14.09 18.14
N VAL A 37 -35.09 -13.04 18.43
CA VAL A 37 -34.67 -12.69 19.81
C VAL A 37 -34.99 -11.21 20.02
N PRO A 38 -35.83 -10.84 21.01
CA PRO A 38 -36.17 -9.45 21.25
C PRO A 38 -35.15 -8.82 22.21
N VAL A 39 -34.35 -7.88 21.73
CA VAL A 39 -33.73 -6.84 22.57
C VAL A 39 -34.29 -5.50 22.09
N GLN A 40 -35.29 -5.02 22.82
CA GLN A 40 -35.73 -3.64 22.74
C GLN A 40 -34.89 -2.83 23.71
N THR A 41 -34.28 -1.73 23.22
CA THR A 41 -34.48 -0.36 23.72
C THR A 41 -33.22 0.50 23.48
N GLN A 42 -33.35 1.34 22.46
CA GLN A 42 -32.88 2.73 22.38
C GLN A 42 -31.37 3.01 22.38
N LEU A 43 -30.81 3.16 21.17
CA LEU A 43 -30.38 4.47 20.68
C LEU A 43 -30.23 4.43 19.14
N GLN A 44 -31.26 4.85 18.42
CA GLN A 44 -31.16 5.11 16.98
C GLN A 44 -30.44 6.45 16.78
N THR A 45 -29.12 6.45 16.76
CA THR A 45 -28.40 7.58 16.14
C THR A 45 -28.50 7.41 14.64
N ARG A 46 -29.19 8.36 13.98
CA ARG A 46 -29.03 8.63 12.55
C ARG A 46 -27.53 8.63 12.25
N VAL A 47 -27.04 7.64 11.53
CA VAL A 47 -25.72 7.73 10.91
C VAL A 47 -25.85 8.78 9.83
N THR A 48 -25.31 9.97 10.09
CA THR A 48 -25.27 11.05 9.11
C THR A 48 -24.15 10.77 8.10
N ALA A 49 -24.20 11.40 6.92
CA ALA A 49 -23.08 11.32 5.98
C ALA A 49 -21.77 11.82 6.63
N ASP A 50 -21.88 12.70 7.62
CA ASP A 50 -20.77 13.21 8.42
C ASP A 50 -20.19 12.13 9.36
N ASP A 51 -21.00 11.19 9.87
CA ASP A 51 -20.55 10.04 10.66
C ASP A 51 -19.87 8.96 9.80
N ILE A 52 -20.31 8.80 8.55
CA ILE A 52 -19.64 7.95 7.54
C ILE A 52 -18.28 8.57 7.17
N PHE A 53 -18.20 9.90 7.09
CA PHE A 53 -16.96 10.64 6.83
C PHE A 53 -16.00 10.66 8.05
N LEU A 54 -16.53 10.46 9.26
CA LEU A 54 -15.77 10.37 10.51
C LEU A 54 -15.15 8.99 10.75
N PHE A 55 -15.64 7.95 10.08
CA PHE A 55 -15.09 6.60 10.17
C PHE A 55 -14.09 6.26 9.06
N SER A 56 -14.00 7.09 8.00
CA SER A 56 -12.79 7.09 7.17
C SER A 56 -11.68 7.77 7.96
N PRO A 57 -10.64 7.05 8.41
CA PRO A 57 -9.50 7.72 9.01
C PRO A 57 -8.99 8.75 7.99
N LYS A 58 -8.82 10.00 8.43
CA LYS A 58 -8.29 11.07 7.56
C LYS A 58 -6.99 10.55 6.96
N PHE A 59 -6.99 10.34 5.65
CA PHE A 59 -5.80 9.88 4.94
C PHE A 59 -4.64 10.84 5.24
N SER A 60 -3.55 10.29 5.75
CA SER A 60 -2.31 11.00 6.05
C SER A 60 -1.14 10.21 5.50
N CYS A 61 -0.35 10.82 4.61
CA CYS A 61 0.84 10.19 4.08
C CYS A 61 1.91 11.22 3.67
N GLY A 62 3.12 11.10 4.22
CA GLY A 62 4.25 11.97 3.93
C GLY A 62 4.35 13.18 4.86
N GLY A 63 5.55 13.74 4.97
CA GLY A 63 5.91 14.69 6.05
C GLY A 63 5.45 16.15 5.90
N GLY A 64 4.60 16.49 4.93
CA GLY A 64 4.09 17.85 4.78
C GLY A 64 2.82 17.99 3.93
N PRO A 65 2.22 19.19 3.86
CA PRO A 65 0.93 19.41 3.19
C PRO A 65 0.96 19.03 1.70
N PHE A 66 2.07 19.34 1.02
CA PHE A 66 2.25 19.05 -0.39
C PHE A 66 2.36 17.53 -0.66
N SER A 67 3.21 16.82 0.08
CA SER A 67 3.39 15.37 -0.07
C SER A 67 2.10 14.62 0.26
N ASN A 68 1.39 15.04 1.31
CA ASN A 68 0.10 14.46 1.67
C ASN A 68 -0.97 14.64 0.60
N THR A 69 -1.06 15.84 0.03
CA THR A 69 -2.00 16.12 -1.06
C THR A 69 -1.69 15.24 -2.27
N MET A 70 -0.42 15.13 -2.65
CA MET A 70 -0.02 14.30 -3.78
C MET A 70 -0.28 12.81 -3.54
N ALA A 71 0.08 12.31 -2.35
CA ALA A 71 -0.16 10.93 -1.97
C ALA A 71 -1.66 10.61 -1.94
N SER A 72 -2.49 11.54 -1.45
CA SER A 72 -3.95 11.39 -1.45
C SER A 72 -4.52 11.31 -2.86
N LEU A 73 -4.07 12.16 -3.78
CA LEU A 73 -4.53 12.15 -5.18
C LEU A 73 -4.17 10.85 -5.90
N VAL A 74 -2.94 10.35 -5.70
CA VAL A 74 -2.48 9.09 -6.30
C VAL A 74 -3.21 7.89 -5.70
N SER A 75 -3.55 7.96 -4.41
CA SER A 75 -4.20 6.86 -3.68
C SER A 75 -5.72 6.83 -3.86
N PHE A 76 -6.36 7.96 -4.17
CA PHE A 76 -7.82 8.10 -4.27
C PHE A 76 -8.53 7.05 -5.14
N PRO A 77 -8.03 6.67 -6.33
CA PRO A 77 -8.67 5.61 -7.14
C PRO A 77 -8.26 4.19 -6.72
N CYS A 78 -7.53 4.02 -5.63
CA CYS A 78 -6.95 2.76 -5.14
C CYS A 78 -7.43 2.45 -3.71
N ASP A 79 -6.83 1.46 -3.04
CA ASP A 79 -7.17 1.07 -1.66
C ASP A 79 -6.61 2.07 -0.63
N VAL A 80 -7.28 3.23 -0.52
CA VAL A 80 -6.87 4.38 0.32
C VAL A 80 -6.61 4.00 1.78
N GLU A 81 -7.45 3.14 2.36
CA GLU A 81 -7.36 2.74 3.77
C GLU A 81 -6.12 1.87 4.07
N GLU A 82 -5.82 0.95 3.17
CA GLU A 82 -4.66 0.08 3.28
C GLU A 82 -3.35 0.86 3.06
N ILE A 83 -3.34 1.75 2.04
CA ILE A 83 -2.20 2.65 1.81
C ILE A 83 -1.97 3.55 3.02
N HIS A 84 -3.05 4.11 3.59
CA HIS A 84 -2.97 4.93 4.80
C HIS A 84 -2.33 4.15 5.96
N THR A 85 -2.71 2.89 6.15
CA THR A 85 -2.12 2.03 7.18
C THR A 85 -0.61 1.83 6.96
N CYS A 86 -0.16 1.68 5.72
CA CYS A 86 1.26 1.65 5.40
C CYS A 86 1.96 2.97 5.73
N CYS A 87 1.33 4.11 5.45
CA CYS A 87 1.90 5.44 5.77
C CYS A 87 2.04 5.63 7.28
N LEU A 88 1.04 5.24 8.08
CA LEU A 88 1.14 5.32 9.55
C LEU A 88 2.29 4.49 10.13
N LYS A 89 2.56 3.31 9.55
CA LYS A 89 3.72 2.48 9.95
C LYS A 89 5.03 3.14 9.57
N HIS A 90 5.10 3.77 8.40
CA HIS A 90 6.28 4.48 7.91
C HIS A 90 6.61 5.69 8.78
N ASP A 91 5.62 6.55 9.03
CA ASP A 91 5.75 7.74 9.88
C ASP A 91 6.22 7.34 11.29
N LYS A 92 5.61 6.30 11.87
CA LYS A 92 6.06 5.77 13.17
C LYS A 92 7.52 5.29 13.16
N CYS A 93 7.96 4.67 12.07
CA CYS A 93 9.35 4.22 11.96
C CYS A 93 10.34 5.39 11.93
N TYR A 94 9.96 6.49 11.27
CA TYR A 94 10.72 7.75 11.29
C TYR A 94 10.72 8.36 12.70
N ASP A 95 9.59 8.37 13.40
CA ASP A 95 9.48 8.85 14.79
C ASP A 95 10.37 8.05 15.76
N ASP A 96 10.48 6.74 15.54
CA ASP A 96 11.36 5.84 16.30
C ASP A 96 12.86 6.03 15.96
N LYS A 97 13.20 6.97 15.07
CA LYS A 97 14.56 7.30 14.60
C LYS A 97 15.31 6.08 14.05
N THR A 98 14.58 5.15 13.45
CA THR A 98 15.17 4.02 12.73
C THR A 98 15.75 4.49 11.41
N ASP A 99 16.83 3.88 10.93
CA ASP A 99 17.46 4.24 9.66
C ASP A 99 16.44 4.40 8.52
N GLN A 100 16.55 5.51 7.77
CA GLN A 100 15.62 5.87 6.71
C GLN A 100 15.40 4.72 5.72
N THR A 101 16.48 4.05 5.30
CA THR A 101 16.43 2.96 4.32
C THR A 101 15.60 1.80 4.84
N THR A 102 15.70 1.52 6.13
CA THR A 102 14.93 0.46 6.79
C THR A 102 13.44 0.80 6.80
N CYS A 103 13.09 2.04 7.18
CA CYS A 103 11.71 2.50 7.19
C CYS A 103 11.11 2.54 5.77
N ASP A 104 11.84 3.06 4.79
CA ASP A 104 11.39 3.13 3.40
C ASP A 104 11.15 1.73 2.82
N ASN A 105 12.06 0.77 3.07
CA ASN A 105 11.88 -0.62 2.65
C ASN A 105 10.67 -1.28 3.32
N MET A 106 10.45 -1.01 4.61
CA MET A 106 9.26 -1.50 5.32
C MET A 106 7.98 -0.96 4.69
N PHE A 107 7.96 0.32 4.33
CA PHE A 107 6.84 0.94 3.63
C PHE A 107 6.60 0.30 2.25
N CYS A 108 7.66 0.14 1.44
CA CYS A 108 7.57 -0.51 0.13
C CYS A 108 7.04 -1.94 0.23
N ASN A 109 7.49 -2.71 1.23
CA ASN A 109 6.99 -4.07 1.46
C ASN A 109 5.52 -4.07 1.88
N CYS A 110 5.09 -3.13 2.73
CA CYS A 110 3.69 -2.98 3.10
C CYS A 110 2.82 -2.72 1.86
N LEU A 111 3.26 -1.85 0.95
CA LEU A 111 2.56 -1.61 -0.31
C LEU A 111 2.55 -2.85 -1.21
N ALA A 112 3.63 -3.62 -1.27
CA ALA A 112 3.72 -4.81 -2.12
C ALA A 112 2.74 -5.92 -1.71
N GLU A 113 2.33 -5.97 -0.44
CA GLU A 113 1.39 -6.95 0.10
C GLU A 113 -0.09 -6.60 -0.18
N LEU A 114 -0.37 -5.38 -0.63
CA LEU A 114 -1.75 -4.94 -0.88
C LEU A 114 -2.34 -5.60 -2.13
N PRO A 115 -3.66 -5.91 -2.13
CA PRO A 115 -4.34 -6.53 -3.26
C PRO A 115 -4.64 -5.51 -4.38
N TRP A 116 -3.63 -5.14 -5.15
CA TRP A 116 -3.75 -4.13 -6.20
C TRP A 116 -4.76 -4.47 -7.30
N GLN A 117 -5.73 -3.58 -7.52
CA GLN A 117 -6.69 -3.68 -8.63
C GLN A 117 -6.30 -2.72 -9.76
N GLY A 118 -5.76 -3.27 -10.85
CA GLY A 118 -5.43 -2.51 -12.06
C GLY A 118 -4.01 -1.94 -12.09
N SER A 119 -3.50 -1.75 -13.31
CA SER A 119 -2.11 -1.33 -13.55
C SER A 119 -1.79 0.08 -13.05
N PHE A 120 -2.80 0.96 -13.00
CA PHE A 120 -2.61 2.31 -12.45
C PHE A 120 -2.21 2.26 -10.98
N CYS A 121 -2.92 1.52 -10.14
CA CYS A 121 -2.63 1.46 -8.71
C CYS A 121 -1.30 0.75 -8.44
N GLU A 122 -0.98 -0.30 -9.18
CA GLU A 122 0.31 -0.97 -9.07
C GLU A 122 1.51 -0.09 -9.50
N VAL A 123 1.32 0.81 -10.46
CA VAL A 123 2.42 1.68 -10.93
C VAL A 123 2.48 2.99 -10.16
N ALA A 124 1.36 3.70 -10.07
CA ALA A 124 1.30 5.03 -9.48
C ALA A 124 1.30 4.98 -7.95
N ALA A 125 0.44 4.17 -7.34
CA ALA A 125 0.35 4.10 -5.89
C ALA A 125 1.47 3.23 -5.30
N HIS A 126 1.58 1.96 -5.70
CA HIS A 126 2.63 1.09 -5.15
C HIS A 126 4.05 1.58 -5.49
N LYS A 127 4.44 1.50 -6.77
CA LYS A 127 5.82 1.81 -7.17
C LYS A 127 6.13 3.30 -7.03
N GLY A 128 5.17 4.16 -7.32
CA GLY A 128 5.34 5.62 -7.22
C GLY A 128 5.53 6.11 -5.79
N LEU A 129 4.72 5.66 -4.83
CA LEU A 129 4.88 6.07 -3.43
C LEU A 129 6.18 5.51 -2.84
N CYS A 130 6.51 4.25 -3.11
CA CYS A 130 7.78 3.64 -2.69
C CYS A 130 9.00 4.38 -3.26
N LEU A 131 8.97 4.74 -4.54
CA LEU A 131 10.04 5.53 -5.14
C LEU A 131 10.13 6.93 -4.50
N ALA A 132 8.98 7.56 -4.23
CA ALA A 132 8.95 8.89 -3.64
C ALA A 132 9.56 8.92 -2.24
N THR A 133 9.33 7.90 -1.40
CA THR A 133 9.96 7.81 -0.06
C THR A 133 11.48 7.66 -0.16
N HIS A 134 11.98 6.83 -1.08
CA HIS A 134 13.44 6.72 -1.28
C HIS A 134 14.09 8.00 -1.82
N VAL A 135 13.41 8.71 -2.73
CA VAL A 135 13.97 9.92 -3.37
C VAL A 135 13.86 11.13 -2.44
N PHE A 136 12.74 11.31 -1.75
CA PHE A 136 12.42 12.52 -1.01
C PHE A 136 12.32 12.33 0.52
N GLY A 137 12.33 11.10 1.02
CA GLY A 137 12.17 10.80 2.45
C GLY A 137 13.25 11.44 3.33
N HIS A 138 14.45 11.62 2.79
CA HIS A 138 15.56 12.29 3.49
C HIS A 138 15.26 13.75 3.88
N LEU A 139 14.27 14.39 3.24
CA LEU A 139 13.83 15.74 3.60
C LEU A 139 12.97 15.78 4.88
N PHE A 140 12.42 14.63 5.28
CA PHE A 140 11.51 14.47 6.41
C PHE A 140 12.07 13.54 7.50
N TYR A 141 13.13 12.80 7.18
CA TYR A 141 13.82 11.93 8.12
C TYR A 141 14.79 12.72 9.01
N GLU A 142 14.63 12.60 10.33
CA GLU A 142 15.59 13.10 11.30
C GLU A 142 16.48 11.94 11.80
N PRO A 143 17.79 11.93 11.48
CA PRO A 143 18.68 10.88 11.94
C PRO A 143 18.81 10.88 13.46
N HIS A 144 18.98 9.69 14.05
CA HIS A 144 19.43 9.58 15.43
C HIS A 144 20.83 10.19 15.56
N GLU A 145 20.97 11.30 16.29
CA GLU A 145 22.28 11.79 16.73
C GLU A 145 22.92 10.70 17.60
N ASN A 146 23.84 9.93 17.03
CA ASN A 146 24.86 9.32 17.85
C ASN A 146 25.72 10.47 18.38
N SER A 147 25.61 10.76 19.67
CA SER A 147 26.62 11.49 20.45
C SER A 147 27.97 10.80 20.28
N THR A 148 28.62 11.06 19.16
CA THR A 148 30.05 10.87 19.00
C THR A 148 30.63 12.06 19.71
N THR A 149 30.92 11.87 21.00
CA THR A 149 31.77 12.77 21.77
C THR A 149 32.92 13.20 20.88
N VAL A 150 32.99 14.51 20.64
CA VAL A 150 34.15 15.16 20.05
C VAL A 150 35.35 14.75 20.90
N ASP A 151 36.15 13.80 20.42
CA ASP A 151 37.48 13.59 20.98
C ASP A 151 38.43 14.60 20.32
N SER A 152 38.51 15.78 20.93
CA SER A 152 39.49 16.82 20.59
C SER A 152 40.91 16.50 21.11
N SER A 153 41.31 15.23 21.29
CA SER A 153 42.66 14.91 21.80
C SER A 153 43.70 14.49 20.74
N HIS A 154 43.42 14.59 19.43
CA HIS A 154 44.35 14.13 18.38
C HIS A 154 44.74 15.16 17.30
N LEU A 155 44.92 16.44 17.65
CA LEU A 155 45.56 17.43 16.74
C LEU A 155 46.55 18.39 17.42
N LEU A 156 47.15 18.01 18.54
CA LEU A 156 48.35 18.68 19.07
C LEU A 156 49.33 17.65 19.63
N ASN A 157 50.07 16.99 18.74
CA ASN A 157 51.46 16.59 19.00
C ASN A 157 52.21 16.39 17.68
#